data_AF-A0A1M6J877-F1
#
_entry.id   AF-A0A1M6J877-F1
#
_cell.length_a   1.000
_cell.length_b   1.000
_cell.length_c   1.000
_cell.angle_alpha   90.00
_cell.angle_beta   90.00
_cell.angle_gamma   90.00
#
_symmetry.space_group_name_H-M   'P 1'
#
loop_
_entity.id
_entity.type
_entity.pdbx_description
1 polymer ?
#
loop_
_entity_poly.entity_id
_entity_poly.type
_entity_poly.pdbx_seq_one_letter_code
_entity_poly.pdbx_strand_id
1 'polypeptide(L)'
;MSRWSDEIEGQDPARDYERIVFLLGTCEFAWDIEKALEFALFRTYAVPSISGLLSRTGAFRRDTRKRYDDTELLLSEISENGQHSARGRAALDRINEMHGHYRISNADMLYVLTTFVVEPPRWLDRFGRRSMTPKERAAWTTYHRALGRRMGIEDIPDDFAAFDAYGRAYENAHFRYADSNAEIGEATRDLLLSFYLPRWLVPFGRPAVHAMCDPPLRAAMGFPSPPQWFQRLVMAGLGARATLLRWLPGRRRPRLITARKRPTYPGGYRISELGTFPKEPRSDPGPSAR
;
A
#
# COMPACT_ATOMS: atom_id res chain seq x y z
N MET A 1 19.55 -20.76 2.00
CA MET A 1 18.20 -20.19 2.20
C MET A 1 18.13 -19.64 3.62
N SER A 2 17.24 -18.68 3.91
CA SER A 2 17.06 -18.19 5.29
C SER A 2 16.13 -19.12 6.05
N ARG A 3 16.26 -19.17 7.37
CA ARG A 3 15.39 -19.99 8.24
C ARG A 3 13.89 -19.79 7.99
N TRP A 4 13.47 -18.60 7.56
CA TRP A 4 12.07 -18.32 7.27
C TRP A 4 11.65 -18.85 5.91
N SER A 5 12.54 -18.88 4.92
CA SER A 5 12.29 -19.63 3.68
C SER A 5 12.11 -21.11 3.99
N ASP A 6 12.94 -21.67 4.87
CA ASP A 6 12.81 -23.08 5.28
C ASP A 6 11.49 -23.33 6.02
N GLU A 7 11.05 -22.40 6.87
CA GLU A 7 9.74 -22.46 7.53
C GLU A 7 8.60 -22.38 6.51
N ILE A 8 8.64 -21.45 5.55
CA ILE A 8 7.64 -21.30 4.49
C ILE A 8 7.56 -22.56 3.62
N GLU A 9 8.68 -23.23 3.36
CA GLU A 9 8.67 -24.46 2.57
C GLU A 9 7.85 -25.58 3.22
N GLY A 10 7.77 -25.61 4.55
CA GLY A 10 6.94 -26.57 5.29
C GLY A 10 5.44 -26.23 5.38
N GLN A 11 4.99 -25.08 4.87
CA GLN A 11 3.61 -24.59 4.98
C GLN A 11 2.78 -24.89 3.72
N ASP A 12 1.47 -25.07 3.89
CA ASP A 12 0.51 -25.23 2.80
C ASP A 12 -0.01 -23.85 2.35
N PRO A 13 0.23 -23.41 1.09
CA PRO A 13 -0.14 -22.07 0.64
C PRO A 13 -1.66 -21.81 0.61
N ALA A 14 -2.51 -22.84 0.66
CA ALA A 14 -3.96 -22.69 0.71
C ALA A 14 -4.51 -22.59 2.14
N ARG A 15 -3.80 -23.15 3.13
CA ARG A 15 -4.25 -23.21 4.54
C ARG A 15 -3.50 -22.23 5.43
N ASP A 16 -2.19 -22.12 5.23
CA ASP A 16 -1.27 -21.37 6.09
C ASP A 16 -0.88 -20.02 5.47
N TYR A 17 -1.69 -19.51 4.53
CA TYR A 17 -1.40 -18.29 3.78
C TYR A 17 -1.16 -17.08 4.69
N GLU A 18 -1.84 -16.97 5.83
CA GLU A 18 -1.61 -15.87 6.78
C GLU A 18 -0.21 -15.94 7.38
N ARG A 19 0.27 -17.15 7.74
CA ARG A 19 1.62 -17.35 8.27
C ARG A 19 2.67 -17.05 7.22
N ILE A 20 2.46 -17.51 5.98
CA ILE A 20 3.39 -17.23 4.87
C ILE A 20 3.44 -15.73 4.61
N VAL A 21 2.31 -15.04 4.50
CA VAL A 21 2.26 -13.57 4.28
C VAL A 21 2.91 -12.82 5.44
N PHE A 22 2.70 -13.22 6.69
CA PHE A 22 3.39 -12.67 7.85
C PHE A 22 4.92 -12.79 7.71
N LEU A 23 5.44 -13.97 7.37
CA LEU A 23 6.88 -14.20 7.22
C LEU A 23 7.46 -13.43 6.04
N LEU A 24 6.73 -13.34 4.92
CA LEU A 24 7.13 -12.54 3.78
C LEU A 24 7.23 -11.05 4.16
N GLY A 25 6.17 -10.51 4.76
CA GLY A 25 6.01 -9.08 5.07
C GLY A 25 6.82 -8.59 6.26
N THR A 26 7.18 -9.45 7.23
CA THR A 26 7.89 -9.02 8.45
C THR A 26 9.32 -9.54 8.55
N CYS A 27 9.67 -10.59 7.79
CA CYS A 27 10.97 -11.24 7.86
C CYS A 27 11.72 -11.22 6.53
N GLU A 28 11.24 -11.95 5.51
CA GLU A 28 11.98 -12.19 4.26
C GLU A 28 12.17 -10.92 3.42
N PHE A 29 11.11 -10.12 3.30
CA PHE A 29 11.03 -8.99 2.36
C PHE A 29 10.51 -7.73 3.03
N ALA A 30 10.71 -7.59 4.34
CA ALA A 30 9.98 -6.61 5.15
C ALA A 30 10.12 -5.14 4.69
N TRP A 31 11.26 -4.76 4.13
CA TRP A 31 11.42 -3.42 3.56
C TRP A 31 10.83 -3.34 2.15
N ASP A 32 11.08 -4.35 1.32
CA ASP A 32 10.64 -4.38 -0.07
C ASP A 32 9.11 -4.44 -0.21
N ILE A 33 8.42 -5.24 0.61
CA ILE A 33 6.96 -5.30 0.63
C ILE A 33 6.36 -4.00 1.14
N GLU A 34 6.91 -3.38 2.18
CA GLU A 34 6.47 -2.06 2.65
C GLU A 34 6.56 -1.02 1.52
N LYS A 35 7.72 -0.90 0.85
CA LYS A 35 7.89 0.03 -0.28
C LYS A 35 6.99 -0.29 -1.46
N ALA A 36 6.80 -1.58 -1.78
CA ALA A 36 5.94 -1.99 -2.87
C ALA A 36 4.46 -1.68 -2.59
N LEU A 37 4.01 -1.81 -1.34
CA LEU A 37 2.65 -1.46 -0.94
C LEU A 37 2.43 0.06 -0.90
N GLU A 38 3.44 0.85 -0.51
CA GLU A 38 3.42 2.31 -0.69
C GLU A 38 3.22 2.67 -2.16
N PHE A 39 3.94 2.00 -3.06
CA PHE A 39 3.79 2.22 -4.49
C PHE A 39 2.46 1.70 -5.04
N ALA A 40 1.94 0.58 -4.53
CA ALA A 40 0.62 0.05 -4.86
C ALA A 40 -0.46 1.09 -4.59
N LEU A 41 -0.49 1.66 -3.39
CA LEU A 41 -1.37 2.76 -3.02
C LEU A 41 -1.15 3.98 -3.92
N PHE A 42 0.11 4.32 -4.21
CA PHE A 42 0.44 5.43 -5.07
C PHE A 42 -0.16 5.30 -6.47
N ARG A 43 -0.15 4.10 -7.08
CA ARG A 43 -0.80 3.84 -8.39
C ARG A 43 -2.29 4.16 -8.38
N THR A 44 -2.98 3.90 -7.27
CA THR A 44 -4.42 4.12 -7.16
C THR A 44 -4.82 5.60 -7.34
N TYR A 45 -3.91 6.53 -7.03
CA TYR A 45 -4.21 7.96 -7.17
C TYR A 45 -4.18 8.44 -8.63
N ALA A 46 -3.75 7.61 -9.58
CA ALA A 46 -3.82 7.91 -11.00
C ALA A 46 -5.21 7.67 -11.61
N VAL A 47 -6.15 7.17 -10.81
CA VAL A 47 -7.54 6.93 -11.19
C VAL A 47 -8.41 8.07 -10.66
N PRO A 48 -9.04 8.90 -11.52
CA PRO A 48 -9.79 10.08 -11.09
C PRO A 48 -10.95 9.81 -10.11
N SER A 49 -11.65 8.68 -10.22
CA SER A 49 -12.71 8.30 -9.28
C SER A 49 -12.17 8.14 -7.85
N ILE A 50 -11.00 7.49 -7.72
CA ILE A 50 -10.32 7.23 -6.45
C ILE A 50 -9.71 8.52 -5.90
N SER A 51 -8.85 9.19 -6.68
CA SER A 51 -8.15 10.40 -6.22
C SER A 51 -9.12 11.53 -5.89
N GLY A 52 -10.20 11.68 -6.67
CA GLY A 52 -11.25 12.66 -6.44
C GLY A 52 -11.96 12.41 -5.11
N LEU A 53 -12.24 11.15 -4.76
CA LEU A 53 -12.77 10.80 -3.45
C LEU A 53 -11.78 11.17 -2.33
N LEU A 54 -10.51 10.76 -2.47
CA LEU A 54 -9.46 11.05 -1.49
C LEU A 54 -9.26 12.56 -1.27
N SER A 55 -9.27 13.36 -2.33
CA SER A 55 -9.20 14.83 -2.28
C SER A 55 -10.40 15.43 -1.54
N ARG A 56 -11.62 14.95 -1.80
CA ARG A 56 -12.85 15.40 -1.12
C ARG A 56 -12.85 15.10 0.37
N THR A 57 -12.24 14.00 0.82
CA THR A 57 -12.09 13.74 2.27
C THR A 57 -11.31 14.85 2.97
N GLY A 58 -10.41 15.53 2.25
CA GLY A 58 -9.48 16.54 2.76
C GLY A 58 -8.38 15.99 3.67
N ALA A 59 -8.27 14.68 3.85
CA ALA A 59 -7.31 14.07 4.77
C ALA A 59 -5.86 14.33 4.35
N PHE A 60 -5.56 14.22 3.05
CA PHE A 60 -4.22 14.47 2.52
C PHE A 60 -3.79 15.94 2.61
N ARG A 61 -4.75 16.89 2.61
CA ARG A 61 -4.47 18.33 2.83
C ARG A 61 -4.28 18.68 4.29
N ARG A 62 -5.08 18.07 5.19
CA ARG A 62 -5.06 18.38 6.62
C ARG A 62 -3.88 17.72 7.33
N ASP A 63 -3.70 16.42 7.12
CA ASP A 63 -2.67 15.63 7.78
C ASP A 63 -2.32 14.38 6.96
N THR A 64 -1.49 14.58 5.93
CA THR A 64 -1.03 13.51 5.04
C THR A 64 -0.34 12.38 5.81
N ARG A 65 0.42 12.73 6.86
CA ARG A 65 1.17 11.75 7.65
C ARG A 65 0.22 10.86 8.44
N LYS A 66 -0.77 11.44 9.13
CA LYS A 66 -1.79 10.65 9.82
C LYS A 66 -2.57 9.76 8.85
N ARG A 67 -2.97 10.29 7.69
CA ARG A 67 -3.67 9.49 6.68
C ARG A 67 -2.85 8.29 6.20
N TYR A 68 -1.54 8.47 6.05
CA TYR A 68 -0.60 7.42 5.71
C TYR A 68 -0.47 6.39 6.85
N ASP A 69 -0.17 6.86 8.06
CA ASP A 69 0.02 6.02 9.24
C ASP A 69 -1.22 5.18 9.55
N ASP A 70 -2.41 5.75 9.43
CA ASP A 70 -3.68 5.07 9.69
C ASP A 70 -3.90 3.90 8.72
N THR A 71 -3.61 4.08 7.43
CA THR A 71 -3.72 2.99 6.46
C THR A 71 -2.67 1.92 6.69
N GLU A 72 -1.42 2.30 6.94
CA GLU A 72 -0.35 1.34 7.20
C GLU A 72 -0.67 0.50 8.44
N LEU A 73 -1.12 1.14 9.52
CA LEU A 73 -1.49 0.47 10.76
C LEU A 73 -2.70 -0.46 10.58
N LEU A 74 -3.78 -0.01 9.93
CA LEU A 74 -4.97 -0.87 9.70
C LEU A 74 -4.62 -2.12 8.88
N LEU A 75 -3.82 -1.99 7.82
CA LEU A 75 -3.40 -3.14 7.01
C LEU A 75 -2.43 -4.06 7.76
N SER A 76 -1.55 -3.49 8.58
CA SER A 76 -0.62 -4.24 9.41
C SER A 76 -1.30 -4.96 10.57
N GLU A 77 -2.34 -4.41 11.17
CA GLU A 77 -3.12 -5.14 12.18
C GLU A 77 -3.67 -6.46 11.64
N ILE A 78 -4.15 -6.44 10.40
CA ILE A 78 -4.72 -7.62 9.74
C ILE A 78 -3.61 -8.62 9.40
N SER A 79 -2.53 -8.16 8.76
CA SER A 79 -1.46 -9.06 8.30
C SER A 79 -0.53 -9.56 9.41
N GLU A 80 -0.37 -8.80 10.50
CA GLU A 80 0.51 -9.17 11.62
C GLU A 80 -0.18 -10.04 12.66
N ASN A 81 -1.51 -9.94 12.80
CA ASN A 81 -2.28 -10.69 13.79
C ASN A 81 -3.18 -11.78 13.18
N GLY A 82 -3.42 -11.76 11.87
CA GLY A 82 -4.34 -12.65 11.16
C GLY A 82 -5.76 -12.08 11.06
N GLN A 83 -6.44 -12.34 9.95
CA GLN A 83 -7.76 -11.80 9.58
C GLN A 83 -8.87 -12.27 10.53
N HIS A 84 -8.65 -13.38 11.22
CA HIS A 84 -9.57 -13.98 12.19
C HIS A 84 -9.22 -13.67 13.65
N SER A 85 -8.18 -12.89 13.92
CA SER A 85 -7.89 -12.46 15.29
C SER A 85 -8.84 -11.34 15.74
N ALA A 86 -8.92 -11.09 17.04
CA ALA A 86 -9.72 -9.97 17.56
C ALA A 86 -9.22 -8.61 17.00
N ARG A 87 -7.90 -8.43 16.90
CA ARG A 87 -7.29 -7.21 16.35
C ARG A 87 -7.50 -7.09 14.84
N GLY A 88 -7.29 -8.18 14.10
CA GLY A 88 -7.49 -8.23 12.65
C GLY A 88 -8.94 -7.96 12.26
N ARG A 89 -9.92 -8.54 12.97
CA ARG A 89 -11.34 -8.21 12.78
C ARG A 89 -11.62 -6.75 13.08
N ALA A 90 -11.18 -6.21 14.21
CA ALA A 90 -11.41 -4.82 14.56
C ALA A 90 -10.86 -3.84 13.51
N ALA A 91 -9.67 -4.14 12.94
CA ALA A 91 -9.09 -3.31 11.88
C ALA A 91 -9.84 -3.45 10.55
N LEU A 92 -10.24 -4.67 10.18
CA LEU A 92 -11.04 -4.91 8.98
C LEU A 92 -12.43 -4.26 9.07
N ASP A 93 -13.11 -4.37 10.22
CA ASP A 93 -14.38 -3.72 10.48
C ASP A 93 -14.23 -2.20 10.37
N ARG A 94 -13.13 -1.64 10.88
CA ARG A 94 -12.82 -0.20 10.76
C ARG A 94 -12.62 0.25 9.31
N ILE A 95 -11.96 -0.58 8.49
CA ILE A 95 -11.83 -0.34 7.04
C ILE A 95 -13.20 -0.38 6.37
N ASN A 96 -14.01 -1.41 6.65
CA ASN A 96 -15.32 -1.59 6.05
C ASN A 96 -16.30 -0.46 6.44
N GLU A 97 -16.29 -0.03 7.71
CA GLU A 97 -17.04 1.12 8.20
C GLU A 97 -16.65 2.39 7.42
N MET A 98 -15.35 2.67 7.33
CA MET A 98 -14.84 3.83 6.59
C MET A 98 -15.23 3.81 5.12
N HIS A 99 -15.07 2.67 4.44
CA HIS A 99 -15.47 2.53 3.04
C HIS A 99 -16.98 2.63 2.84
N GLY A 100 -17.78 2.11 3.78
CA GLY A 100 -19.25 2.16 3.76
C GLY A 100 -19.84 3.57 3.84
N HIS A 101 -19.08 4.55 4.34
CA HIS A 101 -19.48 5.96 4.32
C HIS A 101 -19.42 6.62 2.94
N TYR A 102 -18.81 5.96 1.95
CA TYR A 102 -18.62 6.51 0.61
C TYR A 102 -19.17 5.57 -0.45
N ARG A 103 -19.66 6.13 -1.56
CA ARG A 103 -20.04 5.35 -2.74
C ARG A 103 -18.79 5.03 -3.55
N ILE A 104 -18.16 3.89 -3.25
CA ILE A 104 -17.01 3.36 -3.99
C ILE A 104 -17.51 2.22 -4.87
N SER A 105 -17.14 2.22 -6.15
CA SER A 105 -17.55 1.16 -7.08
C SER A 105 -16.84 -0.16 -6.75
N ASN A 106 -17.46 -1.30 -7.04
CA ASN A 106 -16.79 -2.60 -6.92
C ASN A 106 -15.51 -2.64 -7.78
N ALA A 107 -15.56 -2.03 -8.97
CA ALA A 107 -14.42 -1.98 -9.89
C ALA A 107 -13.23 -1.20 -9.30
N ASP A 108 -13.46 -0.05 -8.65
CA ASP A 108 -12.41 0.69 -7.94
C ASP A 108 -11.85 -0.14 -6.75
N MET A 109 -12.73 -0.78 -5.97
CA MET A 109 -12.31 -1.62 -4.84
C MET A 109 -11.45 -2.81 -5.31
N LEU A 110 -11.88 -3.48 -6.38
CA LEU A 110 -11.18 -4.61 -6.97
C LEU A 110 -9.86 -4.18 -7.59
N TYR A 111 -9.79 -3.02 -8.25
CA TYR A 111 -8.54 -2.45 -8.74
C TYR A 111 -7.57 -2.15 -7.60
N VAL A 112 -8.03 -1.50 -6.53
CA VAL A 112 -7.19 -1.27 -5.34
C VAL A 112 -6.66 -2.59 -4.81
N LEU A 113 -7.51 -3.59 -4.56
CA LEU A 113 -7.09 -4.93 -4.12
C LEU A 113 -6.06 -5.55 -5.08
N THR A 114 -6.28 -5.40 -6.39
CA THR A 114 -5.37 -5.91 -7.42
C THR A 114 -3.97 -5.33 -7.24
N THR A 115 -3.82 -4.03 -6.96
CA THR A 115 -2.50 -3.43 -6.73
C THR A 115 -1.75 -4.07 -5.55
N PHE A 116 -2.44 -4.44 -4.46
CA PHE A 116 -1.85 -5.17 -3.33
C PHE A 116 -1.39 -6.59 -3.71
N VAL A 117 -2.08 -7.25 -4.65
CA VAL A 117 -1.71 -8.58 -5.14
C VAL A 117 -0.50 -8.52 -6.05
N VAL A 118 -0.46 -7.58 -7.00
CA VAL A 118 0.48 -7.62 -8.14
C VAL A 118 1.76 -6.82 -7.90
N GLU A 119 1.69 -5.69 -7.21
CA GLU A 119 2.84 -4.79 -7.08
C GLU A 119 3.96 -5.37 -6.20
N PRO A 120 3.70 -6.04 -5.07
CA PRO A 120 4.79 -6.63 -4.27
C PRO A 120 5.56 -7.73 -5.01
N PRO A 121 4.93 -8.71 -5.68
CA PRO A 121 5.68 -9.65 -6.51
C PRO A 121 6.44 -8.98 -7.66
N ARG A 122 5.83 -8.00 -8.38
CA ARG A 122 6.51 -7.23 -9.45
C ARG A 122 7.72 -6.45 -8.94
N TRP A 123 7.61 -5.86 -7.76
CA TRP A 123 8.73 -5.18 -7.09
C TRP A 123 9.85 -6.16 -6.79
N LEU A 124 9.53 -7.30 -6.17
CA LEU A 124 10.51 -8.29 -5.79
C LEU A 124 11.23 -8.92 -6.98
N ASP A 125 10.52 -9.12 -8.10
CA ASP A 125 11.10 -9.62 -9.35
C ASP A 125 12.18 -8.66 -9.92
N ARG A 126 12.11 -7.36 -9.60
CA ARG A 126 13.01 -6.32 -10.13
C ARG A 126 14.06 -5.84 -9.13
N PHE A 127 13.67 -5.69 -7.86
CA PHE A 127 14.44 -4.99 -6.83
C PHE A 127 14.57 -5.77 -5.51
N GLY A 128 13.85 -6.88 -5.39
CA GLY A 128 13.96 -7.76 -4.25
C GLY A 128 15.26 -8.55 -4.27
N ARG A 129 15.69 -9.04 -3.10
CA ARG A 129 16.83 -9.96 -3.04
C ARG A 129 16.60 -11.21 -3.90
N ARG A 130 15.35 -11.66 -3.99
CA ARG A 130 14.87 -12.73 -4.88
C ARG A 130 13.38 -12.50 -5.19
N SER A 131 12.90 -13.14 -6.25
CA SER A 131 11.48 -13.31 -6.53
C SER A 131 10.77 -14.12 -5.47
N MET A 132 9.45 -13.91 -5.35
CA MET A 132 8.59 -14.86 -4.64
C MET A 132 8.57 -16.21 -5.37
N THR A 133 8.65 -17.31 -4.62
CA THR A 133 8.46 -18.65 -5.17
C THR A 133 7.00 -18.83 -5.63
N PRO A 134 6.69 -19.83 -6.47
CA PRO A 134 5.30 -20.14 -6.84
C PRO A 134 4.39 -20.37 -5.62
N LYS A 135 4.90 -21.05 -4.58
CA LYS A 135 4.21 -21.28 -3.30
C LYS A 135 3.91 -19.97 -2.59
N GLU A 136 4.91 -19.10 -2.44
CA GLU A 136 4.75 -17.79 -1.81
C GLU A 136 3.75 -16.91 -2.56
N ARG A 137 3.80 -16.91 -3.91
CA ARG A 137 2.87 -16.13 -4.75
C ARG A 137 1.44 -16.66 -4.66
N ALA A 138 1.25 -17.98 -4.59
CA ALA A 138 -0.06 -18.59 -4.38
C ALA A 138 -0.65 -18.23 -3.01
N ALA A 139 0.15 -18.29 -1.95
CA ALA A 139 -0.24 -17.88 -0.60
C ALA A 139 -0.58 -16.37 -0.54
N TRP A 140 0.26 -15.52 -1.14
CA TRP A 140 0.03 -14.07 -1.25
C TRP A 140 -1.30 -13.77 -1.94
N THR A 141 -1.57 -14.43 -3.05
CA THR A 141 -2.83 -14.28 -3.80
C THR A 141 -4.02 -14.77 -2.96
N THR A 142 -3.91 -15.93 -2.32
CA THR A 142 -4.97 -16.50 -1.46
C THR A 142 -5.31 -15.59 -0.28
N TYR A 143 -4.30 -15.03 0.39
CA TYR A 143 -4.48 -14.06 1.47
C TYR A 143 -5.30 -12.85 1.04
N HIS A 144 -4.95 -12.24 -0.10
CA HIS A 144 -5.64 -11.05 -0.61
C HIS A 144 -7.04 -11.38 -1.12
N ARG A 145 -7.26 -12.56 -1.73
CA ARG A 145 -8.61 -13.03 -2.07
C ARG A 145 -9.47 -13.16 -0.82
N ALA A 146 -8.94 -13.76 0.24
CA ALA A 146 -9.65 -13.89 1.52
C ALA A 146 -9.98 -12.50 2.12
N LEU A 147 -9.02 -11.57 2.09
CA LEU A 147 -9.23 -10.20 2.56
C LEU A 147 -10.32 -9.48 1.74
N GLY A 148 -10.23 -9.53 0.41
CA GLY A 148 -11.19 -8.88 -0.48
C GLY A 148 -12.62 -9.38 -0.30
N ARG A 149 -12.80 -10.71 -0.12
CA ARG A 149 -14.12 -11.29 0.18
C ARG A 149 -14.71 -10.74 1.48
N ARG A 150 -13.90 -10.55 2.51
CA ARG A 150 -14.33 -9.96 3.79
C ARG A 150 -14.63 -8.47 3.70
N MET A 151 -14.12 -7.81 2.67
CA MET A 151 -14.44 -6.41 2.35
C MET A 151 -15.67 -6.29 1.44
N GLY A 152 -16.33 -7.41 1.09
CA GLY A 152 -17.50 -7.42 0.21
C GLY A 152 -17.17 -7.15 -1.26
N ILE A 153 -15.92 -7.37 -1.68
CA ILE A 153 -15.51 -7.20 -3.08
C ILE A 153 -15.96 -8.40 -3.90
N GLU A 154 -16.61 -8.14 -5.03
CA GLU A 154 -17.14 -9.14 -5.95
C GLU A 154 -16.20 -9.36 -7.15
N ASP A 155 -16.39 -10.45 -7.89
CA ASP A 155 -15.63 -10.80 -9.10
C ASP A 155 -14.10 -10.89 -8.93
N ILE A 156 -13.65 -11.31 -7.74
CA ILE A 156 -12.23 -11.40 -7.43
C ILE A 156 -11.56 -12.50 -8.28
N PRO A 157 -10.50 -12.19 -9.08
CA PRO A 157 -9.77 -13.16 -9.91
C PRO A 157 -9.13 -14.31 -9.15
N ASP A 158 -9.17 -15.52 -9.71
CA ASP A 158 -8.76 -16.76 -9.03
C ASP A 158 -7.26 -16.89 -8.77
N ASP A 159 -6.44 -16.32 -9.64
CA ASP A 159 -4.98 -16.44 -9.58
C ASP A 159 -4.26 -15.12 -9.89
N PHE A 160 -2.95 -15.14 -9.67
CA PHE A 160 -2.08 -13.98 -9.87
C PHE A 160 -2.11 -13.45 -11.32
N ALA A 161 -2.16 -14.33 -12.32
CA ALA A 161 -2.11 -13.92 -13.72
C ALA A 161 -3.41 -13.21 -14.12
N ALA A 162 -4.56 -13.69 -13.63
CA ALA A 162 -5.84 -13.06 -13.82
C ALA A 162 -5.92 -11.68 -13.13
N PHE A 163 -5.36 -11.54 -11.91
CA PHE A 163 -5.18 -10.23 -11.28
C PHE A 163 -4.27 -9.29 -12.11
N ASP A 164 -3.14 -9.79 -12.62
CA ASP A 164 -2.20 -9.01 -13.43
C ASP A 164 -2.87 -8.49 -14.71
N ALA A 165 -3.63 -9.35 -15.40
CA ALA A 165 -4.37 -9.00 -16.61
C ALA A 165 -5.48 -7.98 -16.30
N TYR A 166 -6.27 -8.21 -15.26
CA TYR A 166 -7.32 -7.29 -14.81
C TYR A 166 -6.74 -5.90 -14.50
N GLY A 167 -5.67 -5.84 -13.71
CA GLY A 167 -5.02 -4.59 -13.33
C GLY A 167 -4.53 -3.79 -14.54
N ARG A 168 -3.86 -4.46 -15.50
CA ARG A 168 -3.41 -3.78 -16.73
C ARG A 168 -4.56 -3.24 -17.57
N ALA A 169 -5.64 -4.01 -17.71
CA ALA A 169 -6.83 -3.58 -18.45
C ALA A 169 -7.50 -2.39 -17.76
N TYR A 170 -7.63 -2.44 -16.43
CA TYR A 170 -8.19 -1.36 -15.62
C TYR A 170 -7.39 -0.07 -15.76
N GLU A 171 -6.06 -0.15 -15.62
CA GLU A 171 -5.17 1.00 -15.74
C GLU A 171 -5.23 1.62 -17.14
N ASN A 172 -5.21 0.81 -18.20
CA ASN A 172 -5.31 1.31 -19.56
C ASN A 172 -6.61 2.10 -19.81
N ALA A 173 -7.72 1.62 -19.22
CA ALA A 173 -9.02 2.27 -19.33
C ALA A 173 -9.14 3.54 -18.47
N HIS A 174 -8.59 3.55 -17.25
CA HIS A 174 -8.92 4.56 -16.23
C HIS A 174 -7.79 5.54 -15.89
N PHE A 175 -6.52 5.23 -16.19
CA PHE A 175 -5.42 6.18 -15.92
C PHE A 175 -5.57 7.41 -16.81
N ARG A 176 -5.96 8.51 -16.20
CA ARG A 176 -6.20 9.80 -16.86
C ARG A 176 -5.79 10.90 -15.91
N TYR A 177 -5.19 11.96 -16.45
CA TYR A 177 -4.86 13.12 -15.64
C TYR A 177 -6.11 13.74 -15.01
N ALA A 178 -6.00 14.11 -13.74
CA ALA A 178 -6.94 14.95 -13.02
C ALA A 178 -6.18 15.74 -11.95
N ASP A 179 -6.64 16.95 -11.62
CA ASP A 179 -5.98 17.79 -10.62
C ASP A 179 -5.92 17.12 -9.23
N SER A 180 -6.92 16.31 -8.90
CA SER A 180 -6.92 15.49 -7.68
C SER A 180 -5.84 14.41 -7.67
N ASN A 181 -5.44 13.86 -8.83
CA ASN A 181 -4.33 12.91 -8.91
C ASN A 181 -3.02 13.61 -8.53
N ALA A 182 -2.79 14.78 -9.13
CA ALA A 182 -1.61 15.60 -8.83
C ALA A 182 -1.60 15.98 -7.34
N GLU A 183 -2.68 16.55 -6.81
CA GLU A 183 -2.79 16.94 -5.38
C GLU A 183 -2.39 15.80 -4.43
N ILE A 184 -2.99 14.62 -4.58
CA ILE A 184 -2.77 13.49 -3.67
C ILE A 184 -1.40 12.84 -3.92
N GLY A 185 -0.99 12.72 -5.19
CA GLY A 185 0.31 12.19 -5.58
C GLY A 185 1.46 13.05 -5.07
N GLU A 186 1.36 14.37 -5.16
CA GLU A 186 2.38 15.30 -4.68
C GLU A 186 2.51 15.27 -3.16
N ALA A 187 1.38 15.32 -2.45
CA ALA A 187 1.37 15.23 -0.99
C ALA A 187 2.01 13.92 -0.50
N THR A 188 1.67 12.79 -1.14
CA THR A 188 2.24 11.48 -0.77
C THR A 188 3.72 11.38 -1.12
N ARG A 189 4.13 11.81 -2.32
CA ARG A 189 5.54 11.84 -2.74
C ARG A 189 6.41 12.62 -1.75
N ASP A 190 5.98 13.82 -1.41
CA ASP A 190 6.74 14.71 -0.52
C ASP A 190 6.77 14.15 0.92
N LEU A 191 5.68 13.53 1.39
CA LEU A 191 5.67 12.82 2.67
C LEU A 191 6.68 11.67 2.69
N LEU A 192 6.67 10.78 1.69
CA LEU A 192 7.58 9.63 1.63
C LEU A 192 9.05 10.06 1.56
N LEU A 193 9.36 11.11 0.79
CA LEU A 193 10.70 11.69 0.75
C LEU A 193 11.12 12.27 2.11
N SER A 194 10.19 12.89 2.85
CA SER A 194 10.47 13.47 4.17
C SER A 194 10.88 12.45 5.24
N PHE A 195 10.66 11.15 5.00
CA PHE A 195 11.13 10.10 5.91
C PHE A 195 12.64 9.85 5.80
N TYR A 196 13.25 10.23 4.67
CA TYR A 196 14.67 9.99 4.38
C TYR A 196 15.47 11.28 4.20
N LEU A 197 14.80 12.37 3.85
CA LEU A 197 15.41 13.66 3.57
C LEU A 197 14.89 14.73 4.53
N PRO A 198 15.75 15.63 5.02
CA PRO A 198 15.33 16.90 5.60
C PRO A 198 14.37 17.65 4.66
N ARG A 199 13.41 18.41 5.21
CA ARG A 199 12.35 19.08 4.43
C ARG A 199 12.88 19.96 3.30
N TRP A 200 14.02 20.62 3.49
CA TRP A 200 14.65 21.47 2.49
C TRP A 200 15.30 20.69 1.32
N LEU A 201 15.57 19.39 1.50
CA LEU A 201 16.07 18.49 0.46
C LEU A 201 14.98 17.76 -0.33
N VAL A 202 13.74 17.74 0.16
CA VAL A 202 12.62 17.05 -0.49
C VAL A 202 12.44 17.43 -1.97
N PRO A 203 12.49 18.73 -2.37
CA PRO A 203 12.33 19.10 -3.77
C PRO A 203 13.35 18.43 -4.71
N PHE A 204 14.59 18.23 -4.24
CA PHE A 204 15.67 17.60 -5.01
C PHE A 204 15.51 16.07 -5.10
N GLY A 205 14.74 15.46 -4.19
CA GLY A 205 14.41 14.04 -4.23
C GLY A 205 13.24 13.68 -5.15
N ARG A 206 12.38 14.64 -5.53
CA ARG A 206 11.18 14.39 -6.34
C ARG A 206 11.46 13.65 -7.66
N PRO A 207 12.50 14.01 -8.44
CA PRO A 207 12.80 13.30 -9.68
C PRO A 207 13.06 11.79 -9.49
N ALA A 208 13.56 11.37 -8.32
CA ALA A 208 13.83 9.96 -8.03
C ALA A 208 12.52 9.15 -7.93
N VAL A 209 11.49 9.72 -7.28
CA VAL A 209 10.16 9.10 -7.22
C VAL A 209 9.52 9.07 -8.62
N HIS A 210 9.67 10.16 -9.38
CA HIS A 210 9.19 10.20 -10.77
C HIS A 210 9.89 9.15 -11.65
N ALA A 211 11.18 8.89 -11.45
CA ALA A 211 11.91 7.86 -12.18
C ALA A 211 11.39 6.44 -11.93
N MET A 212 10.85 6.19 -10.75
CA MET A 212 10.24 4.89 -10.39
C MET A 212 8.84 4.71 -10.98
N CYS A 213 8.16 5.80 -11.35
CA CYS A 213 6.86 5.76 -12.00
C CYS A 213 7.01 5.44 -13.49
N ASP A 214 6.26 4.45 -13.98
CA ASP A 214 6.14 4.16 -15.41
C ASP A 214 5.45 5.32 -16.17
N PRO A 215 5.61 5.41 -17.50
CA PRO A 215 5.08 6.54 -18.27
C PRO A 215 3.57 6.77 -18.12
N PRO A 216 2.69 5.74 -18.18
CA PRO A 216 1.26 5.93 -17.90
C PRO A 216 0.97 6.53 -16.53
N LEU A 217 1.61 6.01 -15.48
CA LEU A 217 1.45 6.54 -14.12
C LEU A 217 1.90 8.00 -14.02
N ARG A 218 3.07 8.36 -14.58
CA ARG A 218 3.55 9.75 -14.58
C ARG A 218 2.59 10.69 -15.29
N ALA A 219 2.11 10.31 -16.46
CA ALA A 219 1.19 11.11 -17.26
C ALA A 219 -0.13 11.35 -16.51
N ALA A 220 -0.70 10.31 -15.91
CA ALA A 220 -1.93 10.41 -15.13
C ALA A 220 -1.77 11.23 -13.85
N MET A 221 -0.57 11.31 -13.28
CA MET A 221 -0.27 12.14 -12.10
C MET A 221 0.14 13.58 -12.45
N GLY A 222 0.41 13.88 -13.73
CA GLY A 222 0.98 15.17 -14.15
C GLY A 222 2.43 15.36 -13.74
N PHE A 223 3.18 14.28 -13.49
CA PHE A 223 4.58 14.38 -13.09
C PHE A 223 5.51 14.58 -14.28
N PRO A 224 6.52 15.45 -14.17
CA PRO A 224 7.50 15.65 -15.22
C PRO A 224 8.28 14.35 -15.45
N SER A 225 8.62 14.08 -16.72
CA SER A 225 9.48 12.95 -17.04
C SER A 225 10.93 13.30 -16.71
N PRO A 226 11.61 12.55 -15.82
CA PRO A 226 13.03 12.75 -15.56
C PRO A 226 13.86 12.35 -16.80
N PRO A 227 15.09 12.88 -16.94
CA PRO A 227 16.01 12.46 -17.99
C PRO A 227 16.24 10.95 -17.97
N GLN A 228 16.32 10.33 -19.16
CA GLN A 228 16.42 8.86 -19.27
C GLN A 228 17.66 8.29 -18.55
N TRP A 229 18.79 9.01 -18.57
CA TRP A 229 20.00 8.60 -17.86
C TRP A 229 19.77 8.52 -16.35
N PHE A 230 19.01 9.47 -15.79
CA PHE A 230 18.71 9.54 -14.38
C PHE A 230 17.76 8.41 -13.99
N GLN A 231 16.77 8.13 -14.82
CA GLN A 231 15.90 6.98 -14.63
C GLN A 231 16.69 5.67 -14.63
N ARG A 232 17.60 5.47 -15.60
CA ARG A 232 18.47 4.28 -15.62
C ARG A 232 19.35 4.18 -14.38
N LEU A 233 19.89 5.30 -13.90
CA LEU A 233 20.69 5.35 -12.69
C LEU A 233 19.91 4.91 -11.45
N VAL A 234 18.69 5.44 -11.26
CA VAL A 234 17.82 5.06 -10.13
C VAL A 234 17.51 3.56 -10.17
N MET A 235 17.13 3.05 -11.34
CA MET A 235 16.78 1.63 -11.52
C MET A 235 17.99 0.71 -11.34
N ALA A 236 19.16 1.12 -11.85
CA ALA A 236 20.42 0.40 -11.65
C ALA A 236 20.84 0.40 -10.17
N GLY A 237 20.65 1.51 -9.45
CA GLY A 237 20.92 1.59 -8.01
C GLY A 237 20.07 0.62 -7.19
N LEU A 238 18.75 0.56 -7.49
CA LEU A 238 17.86 -0.43 -6.85
C LEU A 238 18.26 -1.87 -7.21
N GLY A 239 18.63 -2.14 -8.46
CA GLY A 239 19.13 -3.46 -8.89
C GLY A 239 20.47 -3.86 -8.27
N ALA A 240 21.38 -2.90 -8.09
CA ALA A 240 22.65 -3.11 -7.38
C ALA A 240 22.39 -3.43 -5.90
N ARG A 241 21.51 -2.67 -5.24
CA ARG A 241 21.05 -2.98 -3.86
C ARG A 241 20.46 -4.39 -3.78
N ALA A 242 19.60 -4.76 -4.73
CA ALA A 242 19.00 -6.10 -4.80
C ALA A 242 20.06 -7.21 -4.87
N THR A 243 21.07 -7.02 -5.73
CA THR A 243 22.20 -7.95 -5.89
C THR A 243 23.02 -8.04 -4.60
N LEU A 244 23.34 -6.92 -3.96
CA LEU A 244 24.08 -6.90 -2.69
C LEU A 244 23.32 -7.63 -1.57
N LEU A 245 22.00 -7.44 -1.50
CA LEU A 245 21.17 -8.12 -0.49
C LEU A 245 21.15 -9.65 -0.62
N ARG A 246 21.49 -10.23 -1.79
CA ARG A 246 21.57 -11.69 -1.95
C ARG A 246 22.65 -12.32 -1.09
N TRP A 247 23.69 -11.55 -0.74
CA TRP A 247 24.85 -12.01 0.02
C TRP A 247 24.71 -11.73 1.52
N LEU A 248 23.80 -10.84 1.91
CA LEU A 248 23.57 -10.52 3.31
C LEU A 248 22.67 -11.57 3.98
N PRO A 249 22.89 -11.87 5.26
CA PRO A 249 22.04 -12.79 6.00
C PRO A 249 20.61 -12.26 6.06
N GLY A 250 19.65 -13.17 5.97
CA GLY A 250 18.25 -12.87 6.20
C GLY A 250 18.03 -12.28 7.60
N ARG A 251 16.97 -11.48 7.75
CA ARG A 251 16.59 -10.88 9.02
C ARG A 251 16.35 -11.96 10.08
N ARG A 252 16.77 -11.75 11.33
CA ARG A 252 16.59 -12.73 12.43
C ARG A 252 15.34 -12.50 13.29
N ARG A 253 14.69 -11.34 13.22
CA ARG A 253 13.51 -11.02 14.03
C ARG A 253 12.48 -10.28 13.19
N PRO A 254 11.18 -10.56 13.34
CA PRO A 254 10.12 -9.82 12.64
C PRO A 254 10.28 -8.31 12.82
N ARG A 255 10.12 -7.56 11.72
CA ARG A 255 9.98 -6.10 11.73
C ARG A 255 8.51 -5.77 11.66
N LEU A 256 7.89 -5.57 12.82
CA LEU A 256 6.46 -5.25 12.94
C LEU A 256 6.23 -3.75 12.72
N ILE A 257 5.27 -3.43 11.86
CA ILE A 257 4.78 -2.08 11.61
C ILE A 257 3.96 -1.58 12.79
N THR A 258 3.15 -2.47 13.41
CA THR A 258 2.31 -2.15 14.58
C THR A 258 3.13 -1.76 15.81
N ALA A 259 4.36 -2.27 15.93
CA ALA A 259 5.28 -1.97 17.02
C ALA A 259 6.18 -0.74 16.76
N ARG A 260 6.09 -0.12 15.58
CA ARG A 260 6.94 1.03 15.22
C ARG A 260 6.45 2.28 15.95
N LYS A 261 7.36 2.98 16.65
CA LYS A 261 7.08 4.31 17.22
C LYS A 261 6.86 5.33 16.10
N ARG A 262 5.80 6.14 16.20
CA ARG A 262 5.41 7.14 15.19
C ARG A 262 5.14 8.48 15.86
N PRO A 263 5.59 9.61 15.27
CA PRO A 263 5.25 10.94 15.78
C PRO A 263 3.74 11.22 15.85
N THR A 264 2.95 10.63 14.95
CA THR A 264 1.48 10.74 14.92
C THR A 264 0.82 10.12 16.16
N TYR A 265 1.46 9.12 16.77
CA TYR A 265 0.93 8.32 17.88
C TYR A 265 1.99 8.14 18.97
N PRO A 266 2.40 9.22 19.68
CA PRO A 266 3.51 9.16 20.64
C PRO A 266 3.22 8.24 21.83
N GLY A 267 1.94 8.09 22.22
CA GLY A 267 1.46 7.19 23.27
C GLY A 267 0.98 5.83 22.76
N GLY A 268 1.18 5.51 21.47
CA GLY A 268 0.50 4.39 20.80
C GLY A 268 -0.83 4.81 20.19
N TYR A 269 -1.50 3.85 19.54
CA TYR A 269 -2.77 4.06 18.83
C TYR A 269 -3.82 3.06 19.30
N ARG A 270 -5.09 3.42 19.20
CA ARG A 270 -6.21 2.49 19.28
C ARG A 270 -6.79 2.27 17.89
N ILE A 271 -7.14 1.04 17.54
CA ILE A 271 -7.70 0.70 16.22
C ILE A 271 -8.95 1.54 15.93
N SER A 272 -9.78 1.81 16.94
CA SER A 272 -10.96 2.66 16.85
C SER A 272 -10.68 4.14 16.51
N GLU A 273 -9.44 4.60 16.63
CA GLU A 273 -9.03 5.98 16.31
C GLU A 273 -8.41 6.11 14.91
N LEU A 274 -8.17 4.98 14.24
CA LEU A 274 -7.60 4.95 12.90
C LEU A 274 -8.68 5.22 11.84
N GLY A 275 -8.28 5.88 10.76
CA GLY A 275 -9.10 6.07 9.57
C GLY A 275 -9.67 7.49 9.43
N THR A 276 -10.45 7.68 8.37
CA THR A 276 -11.04 8.99 8.02
C THR A 276 -12.54 8.89 7.87
N PHE A 277 -13.26 9.47 8.83
CA PHE A 277 -14.71 9.48 8.85
C PHE A 277 -15.23 10.86 8.42
N PRO A 278 -16.37 10.93 7.71
CA PRO A 278 -17.05 12.19 7.50
C PRO A 278 -17.27 12.88 8.85
N LYS A 279 -17.03 14.19 8.93
CA LYS A 279 -17.45 14.92 10.13
C LYS A 279 -18.97 14.89 10.18
N GLU A 280 -19.54 14.49 11.31
CA GLU A 280 -20.97 14.73 11.54
C GLU A 280 -21.27 16.22 11.33
N PRO A 281 -22.38 16.58 10.68
CA PRO A 281 -22.81 17.97 10.65
C PRO A 281 -22.93 18.44 12.10
N ARG A 282 -22.27 19.55 12.44
CA ARG A 282 -22.42 20.16 13.77
C ARG A 282 -23.91 20.40 13.95
N SER A 283 -24.52 19.82 14.98
CA SER A 283 -25.82 20.26 15.44
C SER A 283 -25.65 21.71 15.88
N ASP A 284 -26.18 22.65 15.10
CA ASP A 284 -26.31 24.02 15.59
C ASP A 284 -27.18 23.95 16.85
N PRO A 285 -26.74 24.53 17.99
CA PRO A 285 -27.61 24.67 19.12
C PRO A 285 -28.77 25.55 18.64
N GLY A 286 -29.96 24.96 18.57
CA GLY A 286 -31.18 25.66 18.18
C GLY A 286 -31.32 26.96 18.98
N PRO A 287 -31.96 28.00 18.41
CA PRO A 287 -32.02 29.30 19.03
C PRO A 287 -32.59 29.17 20.45
N SER A 288 -31.83 29.65 21.45
CA SER A 288 -32.34 29.69 22.81
C SER A 288 -33.59 30.56 22.80
N ALA A 289 -34.74 29.96 23.09
CA ALA A 289 -35.95 30.71 23.37
C ALA A 289 -35.64 31.65 24.55
N ARG A 290 -35.72 32.96 24.29
CA ARG A 290 -35.83 33.99 25.32
C ARG A 290 -37.30 34.28 25.55
#